data_AF-A0A7R9ELF6-F1
#
_entry.id   AF-A0A7R9ELF6-F1
#
_cell.length_a   1.000
_cell.length_b   1.000
_cell.length_c   1.000
_cell.angle_alpha   90.00
_cell.angle_beta   90.00
_cell.angle_gamma   90.00
#
_symmetry.space_group_name_H-M   'P 1'
#
loop_
_entity.id
_entity.type
_entity.pdbx_description
1 polymer ?
#
loop_
_entity_poly.entity_id
_entity_poly.type
_entity_poly.pdbx_seq_one_letter_code
_entity_poly.pdbx_strand_id
1 'polypeptide(L)' 'MATKEGAPSQLHLYSVSDSATSAPHLATCLSCNVKTSNNDDCLYCSAEFGESSSHYVFTCLGPGIPQVSLYNR' A
#
# COMPACT_ATOMS: atom_id res chain seq x y z
N MET A 1 2.76 -0.80 6.83
CA MET A 1 1.87 0.32 6.46
C MET A 1 2.36 1.56 7.17
N ALA A 2 2.21 2.74 6.57
CA ALA A 2 2.63 3.99 7.19
C ALA A 2 1.81 5.18 6.66
N THR A 3 1.82 6.26 7.44
CA THR A 3 1.22 7.54 7.08
C THR A 3 2.15 8.30 6.14
N LYS A 4 1.58 8.97 5.12
CA LYS A 4 2.37 9.78 4.18
C LYS A 4 2.84 11.08 4.83
N GLU A 5 4.09 11.44 4.60
CA GLU A 5 4.64 12.72 5.06
C GLU A 5 3.84 13.90 4.48
N GLY A 6 3.48 14.85 5.35
CA GLY A 6 2.64 15.99 4.99
C GLY A 6 1.14 15.68 4.80
N ALA A 7 0.71 14.41 4.90
CA ALA A 7 -0.68 14.01 4.73
C ALA A 7 -1.11 13.01 5.82
N PRO A 8 -1.33 13.46 7.08
CA PRO A 8 -1.57 12.58 8.22
C PRO A 8 -2.87 11.75 8.13
N SER A 9 -3.82 12.19 7.30
CA SER A 9 -5.07 11.48 7.04
C SER A 9 -4.95 10.35 6.02
N GLN A 10 -3.77 10.18 5.39
CA GLN A 10 -3.54 9.15 4.37
C GLN A 10 -2.77 7.98 4.97
N LEU A 11 -3.21 6.76 4.69
CA LEU A 11 -2.58 5.52 5.12
C LEU A 11 -2.25 4.68 3.90
N HIS A 12 -0.97 4.38 3.73
CA HIS A 12 -0.45 3.70 2.55
C HIS A 12 0.37 2.46 2.88
N LEU A 13 0.41 1.54 1.91
CA LEU A 13 1.26 0.37 1.93
C LEU A 13 2.63 0.73 1.34
N TYR A 14 3.69 0.45 2.10
CA TYR A 14 5.08 0.65 1.69
C TYR A 14 5.84 -0.68 1.79
N SER A 15 6.82 -0.84 0.91
CA SER A 15 7.82 -1.90 0.95
C SER A 15 9.18 -1.29 1.26
N VAL A 16 9.93 -1.93 2.15
CA VAL A 16 11.30 -1.58 2.51
C VAL A 16 12.18 -2.81 2.36
N SER A 17 13.39 -2.64 1.83
CA SER A 17 14.37 -3.71 1.75
C SER A 17 15.08 -3.87 3.09
N ASP A 18 15.19 -5.10 3.59
CA ASP A 18 15.91 -5.43 4.83
C ASP A 18 17.42 -5.68 4.61
N SER A 19 17.90 -5.58 3.36
CA SER A 19 19.30 -5.81 3.04
C SER A 19 20.18 -4.70 3.60
N ALA A 20 21.20 -5.04 4.41
CA ALA A 20 22.15 -4.07 4.96
C ALA A 20 22.91 -3.27 3.89
N THR A 21 23.06 -3.83 2.69
CA THR A 21 23.67 -3.17 1.52
C THR A 21 22.79 -2.09 0.88
N SER A 22 21.51 -2.02 1.25
CA SER A 22 20.52 -1.08 0.68
C SER A 22 20.30 0.17 1.53
N ALA A 23 21.21 0.45 2.47
CA ALA A 23 21.16 1.66 3.28
C ALA A 23 21.37 2.93 2.41
N PRO A 24 20.60 4.01 2.62
CA PRO A 24 19.46 4.11 3.53
C PRO A 24 18.22 3.37 2.97
N HIS A 25 17.64 2.46 3.75
CA HIS A 25 16.53 1.58 3.34
C HIS A 25 15.36 2.39 2.77
N LEU A 26 15.31 2.53 1.44
CA LEU A 26 14.34 3.40 0.77
C LEU A 26 12.97 2.72 0.79
N ALA A 27 11.96 3.45 1.27
CA ALA A 27 10.58 2.99 1.26
C ALA A 27 9.94 3.23 -0.12
N THR A 28 9.53 2.15 -0.77
CA THR A 28 8.75 2.20 -2.02
C THR A 28 7.26 2.15 -1.69
N CYS A 29 6.51 3.15 -2.11
CA CYS A 29 5.05 3.17 -1.92
C CYS A 29 4.36 2.24 -2.92
N LEU A 30 3.70 1.19 -2.44
CA LEU A 30 2.97 0.24 -3.27
C LEU A 30 1.56 0.73 -3.60
N SER A 31 0.92 1.49 -2.70
CA SER A 31 -0.47 1.95 -2.90
C SER A 31 -0.61 3.33 -3.54
N CYS A 32 0.46 4.12 -3.66
CA CYS A 32 0.37 5.53 -4.04
C CYS A 32 -0.21 5.76 -5.45
N ASN A 33 -0.09 4.77 -6.34
CA ASN A 33 -0.59 4.83 -7.71
C ASN A 33 -1.75 3.85 -7.96
N VAL A 34 -2.32 3.27 -6.89
CA VAL A 34 -3.46 2.35 -7.01
C VAL A 34 -4.73 3.18 -7.16
N LYS A 35 -5.45 2.91 -8.25
CA LYS A 35 -6.76 3.48 -8.54
C LYS A 35 -7.84 2.43 -8.33
N THR A 36 -9.00 2.86 -7.84
CA THR A 36 -10.20 2.01 -7.79
C THR A 36 -10.76 1.77 -9.20
N SER A 37 -11.71 0.85 -9.34
CA SER A 37 -12.40 0.63 -10.63
C SER A 37 -13.13 1.87 -11.16
N ASN A 38 -13.44 2.82 -10.28
CA ASN A 38 -14.05 4.10 -10.64
C ASN A 38 -13.02 5.20 -10.97
N ASN A 39 -11.72 4.84 -11.06
CA ASN A 39 -10.61 5.75 -11.30
C ASN A 39 -10.35 6.75 -10.15
N ASP A 40 -10.86 6.48 -8.94
CA ASP A 40 -10.58 7.26 -7.74
C ASP A 40 -9.21 6.90 -7.15
N ASP A 41 -8.58 7.87 -6.50
CA ASP A 41 -7.39 7.64 -5.68
C ASP A 41 -7.72 6.81 -4.44
N CYS A 42 -6.86 5.84 -4.12
CA CYS A 42 -6.92 5.12 -2.85
C CYS A 42 -5.96 5.73 -1.83
N LEU A 43 -6.47 6.60 -0.96
CA LEU A 43 -5.66 7.34 0.02
C LEU A 43 -5.64 6.71 1.41
N TYR A 44 -6.57 5.78 1.68
CA TYR A 44 -6.62 5.04 2.93
C TYR A 44 -6.79 3.56 2.61
N CYS A 45 -5.78 2.75 2.91
CA CYS A 45 -5.79 1.33 2.62
C CYS A 45 -5.33 0.45 3.80
N SER A 46 -5.71 -0.82 3.72
CA SER A 46 -5.18 -1.90 4.53
C SER A 46 -4.63 -3.01 3.62
N ALA A 47 -3.70 -3.81 4.14
CA ALA A 47 -3.19 -4.96 3.42
C ALA A 47 -2.96 -6.16 4.36
N GLU A 48 -3.35 -7.34 3.88
CA GLU A 48 -3.18 -8.61 4.58
C GLU A 48 -2.34 -9.54 3.69
N PHE A 49 -1.20 -9.99 4.20
CA PHE A 49 -0.27 -10.84 3.46
C PHE A 49 -0.59 -12.32 3.68
N GLY A 50 -0.53 -13.12 2.62
CA GLY A 50 -0.58 -14.58 2.74
C GLY A 50 0.69 -15.13 3.42
N GLU A 51 0.69 -16.43 3.76
CA GLU A 51 1.77 -17.07 4.52
C GLU A 51 3.17 -16.88 3.91
N SER A 52 3.30 -16.99 2.59
CA SER A 52 4.57 -16.81 1.88
C SER A 52 4.90 -15.34 1.55
N SER A 53 4.01 -14.40 1.89
CA SER A 53 4.08 -12.98 1.48
C SER A 53 4.20 -12.75 -0.03
N SER A 54 3.96 -13.77 -0.86
CA SER A 54 3.97 -13.66 -2.32
C SER A 54 2.71 -12.97 -2.85
N HIS A 55 1.60 -13.10 -2.13
CA HIS A 55 0.35 -12.42 -2.46
C HIS A 55 -0.15 -11.66 -1.24
N TYR A 56 -0.92 -10.60 -1.50
CA TYR A 56 -1.60 -9.86 -0.46
C TYR A 56 -2.98 -9.40 -0.93
N VAL A 57 -3.92 -9.41 0.01
CA VAL A 57 -5.22 -8.76 -0.14
C VAL A 57 -5.01 -7.29 0.16
N PHE A 58 -5.38 -6.43 -0.78
CA PHE A 58 -5.37 -4.99 -0.66
C PHE A 58 -6.80 -4.49 -0.53
N THR A 59 -7.08 -3.76 0.54
CA THR A 59 -8.39 -3.16 0.79
C THR A 59 -8.25 -1.65 0.69
N CYS A 60 -8.87 -1.07 -0.32
CA CYS A 60 -9.08 0.36 -0.39
C CYS A 60 -10.30 0.76 0.43
N LEU A 61 -10.14 1.68 1.37
CA LEU A 61 -11.20 2.16 2.27
C LEU A 61 -11.69 3.57 1.92
N GLY A 62 -11.01 4.28 1.02
CA GLY A 62 -11.48 5.57 0.52
C GLY A 62 -10.37 6.47 -0.04
N PRO A 63 -10.72 7.71 -0.43
CA PRO A 63 -12.03 8.38 -0.22
C PRO A 63 -13.18 7.91 -1.11
N GLY A 64 -12.89 7.22 -2.23
CA GLY A 64 -13.91 6.65 -3.12
C GLY A 64 -14.66 5.45 -2.52
N ILE A 65 -15.40 4.73 -3.36
CA ILE A 65 -16.11 3.51 -2.94
C ILE A 65 -15.08 2.45 -2.49
N PRO A 66 -15.21 1.85 -1.29
CA PRO A 66 -14.30 0.81 -0.84
C PRO A 66 -14.26 -0.40 -1.76
N GLN A 67 -13.07 -0.95 -1.97
CA GLN A 67 -12.83 -2.09 -2.86
C GLN A 67 -11.77 -3.03 -2.29
N VAL A 68 -11.87 -4.30 -2.62
CA VAL A 68 -10.91 -5.33 -2.24
C VAL A 68 -10.30 -5.92 -3.51
N SER A 69 -8.99 -6.14 -3.52
CA SER A 69 -8.26 -6.68 -4.66
C SER A 69 -7.13 -7.59 -4.19
N LEU A 70 -6.77 -8.59 -5.00
CA LEU A 70 -5.66 -9.50 -4.72
C LEU A 70 -4.47 -9.14 -5.63
N TYR A 71 -3.30 -8.95 -5.03
CA TYR A 71 -2.07 -8.61 -5.75
C TYR A 71 -0.97 -9.64 -5.50
N ASN A 72 -0.10 -9.79 -6.51
CA ASN A 72 1.20 -10.45 -6.37
C ASN A 72 2.25 -9.41 -5.94
N ARG A 73 3.24 -9.81 -5.15
CA ARG A 73 4.29 -8.96 -4.60
C ARG A 73 5.47 -8.80 -5.55
#